data_AF-A0A2A6JUG5-F1
#
_entry.id   AF-A0A2A6JUG5-F1
#
_cell.length_a   1.000
_cell.length_b   1.000
_cell.length_c   1.000
_cell.angle_alpha   90.00
_cell.angle_beta   90.00
_cell.angle_gamma   90.00
#
_symmetry.space_group_name_H-M   'P 1'
#
loop_
_entity.id
_entity.type
_entity.pdbx_description
1 polymer ?
#
loop_
_entity_poly.entity_id
_entity_poly.type
_entity_poly.pdbx_seq_one_letter_code
_entity_poly.pdbx_strand_id
1 'polypeptide(L)'
;MPITSGGTNANTIAGARTNLELDKKVVYVEKSADYTAVAADNNAVHRYTAAATVTIDPAATLATNWHHTIIADANVRIDPDGAELINGASFLSLVSGQAAYVICSGTAFHAIVVNRYAPAVPGQIYGLTLSNNVADATNDIDIAAGSAASDGATPYLMTLGSALTKRLDAGWSVGTNQGGLDTGSVANGTYNVFEIQRSDTGVVDALFSLSATAPTMPANYDRKRILGSILRESGAIVAFTQVGDIFKRKLPVRDVNATSAGISAVTRTLSIPTGRVLEALLSVQVATSGASGESAYISELTSPDQAVSSPYITVGLGAGGAGQEWVSGRWFTNASAQIRSRQSVGGATETLNIFTLGWVDTRGREG
;
A
#
# COMPACT_ATOMS: atom_id res chain seq x y z
N MET A 1 54.51 -41.97 -15.95
CA MET A 1 55.25 -41.14 -14.98
C MET A 1 54.26 -40.61 -13.96
N PRO A 2 54.33 -41.04 -12.70
CA PRO A 2 53.51 -40.45 -11.65
C PRO A 2 54.09 -39.08 -11.28
N ILE A 3 53.21 -38.10 -11.10
CA ILE A 3 53.52 -36.79 -10.54
C ILE A 3 54.06 -36.99 -9.11
N THR A 4 55.33 -36.66 -8.86
CA THR A 4 55.96 -36.70 -7.51
C THR A 4 55.99 -35.34 -6.82
N SER A 5 55.71 -34.26 -7.54
CA SER A 5 55.76 -32.88 -7.06
C SER A 5 54.36 -32.30 -6.90
N GLY A 6 53.80 -32.45 -5.70
CA GLY A 6 52.61 -31.71 -5.24
C GLY A 6 52.91 -30.74 -4.08
N GLY A 7 54.20 -30.50 -3.77
CA GLY A 7 54.63 -29.66 -2.65
C GLY A 7 54.68 -28.18 -3.01
N THR A 8 54.38 -27.32 -2.04
CA THR A 8 54.27 -25.86 -2.22
C THR A 8 55.61 -25.13 -2.18
N ASN A 9 56.72 -25.83 -1.94
CA ASN A 9 58.08 -25.26 -1.73
C ASN A 9 58.16 -24.16 -0.66
N ALA A 10 57.15 -24.02 0.20
CA ALA A 10 57.09 -22.99 1.22
C ALA A 10 57.53 -23.51 2.59
N ASN A 11 58.38 -22.74 3.27
CA ASN A 11 58.85 -23.04 4.63
C ASN A 11 57.90 -22.54 5.72
N THR A 12 56.76 -21.96 5.34
CA THR A 12 55.72 -21.49 6.25
C THR A 12 54.33 -21.89 5.75
N ILE A 13 53.39 -22.04 6.68
CA ILE A 13 51.98 -22.31 6.37
C ILE A 13 51.41 -21.20 5.46
N ALA A 14 51.80 -19.94 5.68
CA ALA A 14 51.35 -18.82 4.88
C ALA A 14 51.85 -18.91 3.42
N GLY A 15 53.14 -19.18 3.22
CA GLY A 15 53.70 -19.33 1.87
C GLY A 15 53.13 -20.55 1.14
N ALA A 16 52.80 -21.62 1.87
CA ALA A 16 52.22 -22.82 1.27
C ALA A 16 50.82 -22.56 0.71
N ARG A 17 50.00 -21.79 1.43
CA ARG A 17 48.67 -21.37 0.95
C ARG A 17 48.78 -20.47 -0.27
N THR A 18 49.68 -19.47 -0.23
CA THR A 18 49.90 -18.56 -1.36
C THR A 18 50.32 -19.30 -2.62
N ASN A 19 51.25 -20.26 -2.52
CA ASN A 19 51.74 -21.03 -3.67
C ASN A 19 50.71 -22.03 -4.21
N LEU A 20 49.66 -22.32 -3.45
CA LEU A 20 48.50 -23.10 -3.88
C LEU A 20 47.30 -22.22 -4.25
N GLU A 21 47.46 -20.89 -4.25
CA GLU A 21 46.40 -19.90 -4.51
C GLU A 21 45.18 -20.09 -3.60
N LEU A 22 45.39 -20.66 -2.40
CA LEU A 22 44.34 -20.88 -1.42
C LEU A 22 44.03 -19.58 -0.71
N ASP A 23 42.74 -19.28 -0.62
CA ASP A 23 42.26 -18.15 0.14
C ASP A 23 42.57 -18.31 1.64
N LYS A 24 42.58 -17.19 2.38
CA LYS A 24 42.81 -17.22 3.83
C LYS A 24 41.64 -17.92 4.53
N LYS A 25 41.91 -18.45 5.72
CA LYS A 25 40.90 -19.07 6.57
C LYS A 25 39.84 -18.03 6.94
N VAL A 26 38.56 -18.39 6.82
CA VAL A 26 37.46 -17.60 7.40
C VAL A 26 37.58 -17.57 8.92
N VAL A 27 37.72 -16.36 9.47
CA VAL A 27 37.75 -16.13 10.92
C VAL A 27 36.56 -15.26 11.30
N TYR A 28 35.71 -15.78 12.19
CA TYR A 28 34.61 -15.03 12.78
C TYR A 28 35.07 -14.36 14.08
N VAL A 29 34.82 -13.06 14.22
CA VAL A 29 35.11 -12.31 15.44
C VAL A 29 33.99 -11.32 15.73
N GLU A 30 33.61 -11.20 17.00
CA GLU A 30 32.72 -10.13 17.46
C GLU A 30 33.52 -8.91 17.87
N LYS A 31 33.02 -7.74 17.46
CA LYS A 31 33.64 -6.44 17.72
C LYS A 31 32.62 -5.54 18.40
N SER A 32 33.07 -4.80 19.41
CA SER A 32 32.23 -3.89 20.20
C SER A 32 32.76 -2.45 20.24
N ALA A 33 33.77 -2.15 19.42
CA ALA A 33 34.38 -0.84 19.28
C ALA A 33 34.99 -0.71 17.87
N ASP A 34 35.49 0.49 17.57
CA ASP A 34 36.21 0.78 16.34
C ASP A 34 37.35 -0.21 16.09
N TYR A 35 37.59 -0.49 14.82
CA TYR A 35 38.60 -1.45 14.40
C TYR A 35 39.22 -1.06 13.07
N THR A 36 40.54 -1.16 12.96
CA THR A 36 41.26 -1.03 11.70
C THR A 36 41.34 -2.39 11.03
N ALA A 37 40.69 -2.55 9.87
CA ALA A 37 40.74 -3.75 9.06
C ALA A 37 42.05 -3.78 8.25
N VAL A 38 42.85 -4.81 8.49
CA VAL A 38 44.21 -4.93 7.98
C VAL A 38 44.34 -6.11 6.99
N ALA A 39 45.50 -6.26 6.36
CA ALA A 39 45.75 -7.36 5.41
C ALA A 39 45.55 -8.76 6.03
N ALA A 40 45.71 -8.89 7.36
CA ALA A 40 45.47 -10.15 8.08
C ALA A 40 43.98 -10.55 8.09
N ASP A 41 43.06 -9.59 7.98
CA ASP A 41 41.61 -9.80 7.98
C ASP A 41 41.06 -10.23 6.60
N ASN A 42 41.93 -10.55 5.64
CA ASN A 42 41.47 -11.09 4.36
C ASN A 42 40.65 -12.38 4.61
N ASN A 43 39.45 -12.42 4.04
CA ASN A 43 38.43 -13.45 4.24
C ASN A 43 37.84 -13.53 5.68
N ALA A 44 38.00 -12.49 6.50
CA ALA A 44 37.39 -12.46 7.83
C ALA A 44 35.89 -12.11 7.78
N VAL A 45 35.19 -12.52 8.85
CA VAL A 45 33.81 -12.11 9.15
C VAL A 45 33.82 -11.41 10.50
N HIS A 46 33.65 -10.09 10.49
CA HIS A 46 33.52 -9.32 11.72
C HIS A 46 32.07 -8.94 11.95
N ARG A 47 31.54 -9.34 13.11
CA ARG A 47 30.20 -8.97 13.56
C ARG A 47 30.30 -7.89 14.62
N TYR A 48 29.74 -6.73 14.31
CA TYR A 48 29.77 -5.59 15.19
C TYR A 48 28.48 -5.56 16.02
N THR A 49 28.64 -5.76 17.33
CA THR A 49 27.54 -5.79 18.31
C THR A 49 27.30 -4.43 18.96
N ALA A 50 28.18 -3.45 18.71
CA ALA A 50 28.03 -2.05 19.10
C ALA A 50 28.41 -1.13 17.93
N ALA A 51 27.98 0.13 18.00
CA ALA A 51 28.30 1.10 16.97
C ALA A 51 29.81 1.28 16.86
N ALA A 52 30.33 1.25 15.64
CA ALA A 52 31.76 1.26 15.39
C ALA A 52 32.09 1.81 14.01
N THR A 53 33.30 2.31 13.88
CA THR A 53 33.96 2.61 12.61
C THR A 53 34.95 1.50 12.29
N VAL A 54 34.79 0.92 11.10
CA VAL A 54 35.76 0.03 10.47
C VAL A 54 36.58 0.88 9.54
N THR A 55 37.74 1.33 10.02
CA THR A 55 38.74 1.95 9.15
C THR A 55 39.39 0.86 8.32
N ILE A 56 39.43 1.01 7.00
CA ILE A 56 40.07 0.03 6.12
C ILE A 56 41.44 0.57 5.71
N ASP A 57 42.50 -0.20 5.96
CA ASP A 57 43.85 0.14 5.51
C ASP A 57 43.88 0.47 4.00
N PRO A 58 44.85 1.28 3.52
CA PRO A 58 44.92 1.68 2.12
C PRO A 58 44.85 0.50 1.13
N ALA A 59 44.13 0.69 0.03
CA ALA A 59 43.86 -0.35 -0.97
C ALA A 59 45.15 -0.98 -1.53
N ALA A 60 46.20 -0.17 -1.71
CA ALA A 60 47.52 -0.64 -2.15
C ALA A 60 48.20 -1.57 -1.14
N THR A 61 47.97 -1.36 0.16
CA THR A 61 48.51 -2.21 1.25
C THR A 61 47.73 -3.51 1.37
N LEU A 62 46.40 -3.45 1.23
CA LEU A 62 45.54 -4.64 1.29
C LEU A 62 45.67 -5.52 0.03
N ALA A 63 46.05 -4.90 -1.08
CA ALA A 63 46.20 -5.50 -2.40
C ALA A 63 44.89 -6.02 -3.02
N THR A 64 44.97 -6.30 -4.32
CA THR A 64 43.84 -6.83 -5.10
C THR A 64 43.33 -8.14 -4.51
N ASN A 65 42.00 -8.30 -4.49
CA ASN A 65 41.26 -9.45 -3.97
C ASN A 65 41.19 -9.58 -2.45
N TRP A 66 41.70 -8.61 -1.69
CA TRP A 66 41.37 -8.54 -0.26
C TRP A 66 39.86 -8.37 -0.11
N HIS A 67 39.24 -9.15 0.76
CA HIS A 67 37.81 -9.08 1.01
C HIS A 67 37.47 -9.32 2.48
N HIS A 68 36.38 -8.72 2.91
CA HIS A 68 35.99 -8.69 4.32
C HIS A 68 34.47 -8.60 4.44
N THR A 69 33.90 -9.50 5.25
CA THR A 69 32.48 -9.47 5.57
C THR A 69 32.27 -8.73 6.88
N ILE A 70 31.47 -7.67 6.81
CA ILE A 70 31.11 -6.85 7.96
C ILE A 70 29.63 -7.06 8.23
N ILE A 71 29.30 -7.64 9.38
CA ILE A 71 27.92 -7.83 9.83
C ILE A 71 27.61 -6.75 10.86
N ALA A 72 26.54 -6.00 10.62
CA ALA A 72 26.09 -4.92 11.48
C ALA A 72 24.89 -5.37 12.32
N ASP A 73 25.09 -5.61 13.62
CA ASP A 73 23.99 -5.69 14.60
C ASP A 73 23.78 -4.34 15.32
N ALA A 74 24.63 -3.36 15.01
CA ALA A 74 24.54 -1.95 15.36
C ALA A 74 25.04 -1.13 14.16
N ASN A 75 24.89 0.20 14.18
CA ASN A 75 25.33 1.02 13.06
C ASN A 75 26.85 0.93 12.88
N VAL A 76 27.29 0.54 11.69
CA VAL A 76 28.71 0.40 11.35
C VAL A 76 29.04 1.36 10.22
N ARG A 77 30.05 2.20 10.43
CA ARG A 77 30.67 3.00 9.37
C ARG A 77 31.84 2.22 8.80
N ILE A 78 31.90 2.07 7.49
CA ILE A 78 33.03 1.49 6.77
C ILE A 78 33.75 2.65 6.09
N ASP A 79 34.98 2.91 6.51
CA ASP A 79 35.73 4.11 6.16
C ASP A 79 37.08 3.71 5.54
N PRO A 80 37.21 3.72 4.20
CA PRO A 80 38.51 3.64 3.54
C PRO A 80 39.46 4.72 4.06
N ASP A 81 40.73 4.36 4.28
CA ASP A 81 41.72 5.33 4.76
C ASP A 81 42.05 6.41 3.69
N GLY A 82 42.24 7.64 4.15
CA GLY A 82 42.62 8.77 3.30
C GLY A 82 41.55 9.22 2.30
N ALA A 83 41.92 9.31 1.02
CA ALA A 83 41.07 9.83 -0.06
C ALA A 83 40.45 8.72 -0.94
N GLU A 84 40.57 7.46 -0.52
CA GLU A 84 40.03 6.31 -1.25
C GLU A 84 38.51 6.25 -1.12
N LEU A 85 37.85 5.66 -2.13
CA LEU A 85 36.39 5.59 -2.19
C LEU A 85 35.92 4.13 -2.05
N ILE A 86 34.77 3.98 -1.39
CA ILE A 86 33.97 2.76 -1.37
C ILE A 86 32.66 3.00 -2.11
N ASN A 87 32.43 2.25 -3.19
CA ASN A 87 31.29 2.48 -4.10
C ASN A 87 31.18 3.93 -4.63
N GLY A 88 32.31 4.62 -4.79
CA GLY A 88 32.34 6.02 -5.24
C GLY A 88 32.03 7.06 -4.14
N ALA A 89 31.82 6.65 -2.90
CA ALA A 89 31.67 7.53 -1.74
C ALA A 89 32.89 7.42 -0.80
N SER A 90 33.15 8.44 0.01
CA SER A 90 34.27 8.41 0.98
C SER A 90 34.04 7.43 2.13
N PHE A 91 32.82 6.93 2.31
CA PHE A 91 32.49 5.89 3.27
C PHE A 91 31.19 5.18 2.89
N LEU A 92 30.98 4.01 3.49
CA LEU A 92 29.74 3.26 3.40
C LEU A 92 29.18 3.02 4.80
N SER A 93 27.93 3.39 5.04
CA SER A 93 27.26 3.09 6.30
C SER A 93 26.39 1.84 6.18
N LEU A 94 26.44 0.99 7.20
CA LEU A 94 25.50 -0.10 7.44
C LEU A 94 24.66 0.21 8.68
N VAL A 95 23.39 -0.12 8.63
CA VAL A 95 22.52 -0.12 9.81
C VAL A 95 22.39 -1.53 10.39
N SER A 96 21.90 -1.62 11.63
CA SER A 96 21.58 -2.90 12.26
C SER A 96 20.71 -3.77 11.36
N GLY A 97 21.05 -5.05 11.24
CA GLY A 97 20.37 -6.01 10.38
C GLY A 97 20.89 -6.01 8.94
N GLN A 98 21.88 -5.19 8.61
CA GLN A 98 22.60 -5.27 7.34
C GLN A 98 23.93 -6.01 7.49
N ALA A 99 24.48 -6.43 6.36
CA ALA A 99 25.89 -6.79 6.26
C ALA A 99 26.46 -6.20 4.97
N ALA A 100 27.75 -5.92 4.94
CA ALA A 100 28.48 -5.63 3.72
C ALA A 100 29.49 -6.72 3.42
N TYR A 101 29.61 -7.05 2.15
CA TYR A 101 30.77 -7.76 1.62
C TYR A 101 31.62 -6.75 0.86
N VAL A 102 32.81 -6.46 1.38
CA VAL A 102 33.75 -5.48 0.83
C VAL A 102 34.86 -6.21 0.07
N ILE A 103 35.29 -5.68 -1.08
CA ILE A 103 36.39 -6.17 -1.90
C ILE A 103 37.30 -5.01 -2.29
N CYS A 104 38.61 -5.22 -2.21
CA CYS A 104 39.64 -4.31 -2.68
C CYS A 104 40.04 -4.64 -4.12
N SER A 105 40.07 -3.63 -5.00
CA SER A 105 40.62 -3.75 -6.36
C SER A 105 42.14 -3.58 -6.43
N GLY A 106 42.75 -3.15 -5.33
CA GLY A 106 44.14 -2.68 -5.25
C GLY A 106 44.27 -1.16 -5.33
N THR A 107 43.20 -0.44 -5.71
CA THR A 107 43.17 1.04 -5.76
C THR A 107 41.88 1.67 -5.22
N ALA A 108 40.83 0.88 -5.01
CA ALA A 108 39.55 1.33 -4.47
C ALA A 108 38.81 0.16 -3.80
N PHE A 109 37.73 0.49 -3.08
CA PHE A 109 36.85 -0.48 -2.47
C PHE A 109 35.50 -0.55 -3.15
N HIS A 110 35.00 -1.77 -3.27
CA HIS A 110 33.66 -2.06 -3.76
C HIS A 110 32.96 -2.88 -2.71
N ALA A 111 31.70 -2.58 -2.46
CA ALA A 111 30.93 -3.29 -1.46
C ALA A 111 29.50 -3.55 -1.90
N ILE A 112 29.02 -4.73 -1.55
CA ILE A 112 27.60 -5.06 -1.66
C ILE A 112 27.03 -5.03 -0.24
N VAL A 113 26.00 -4.20 -0.03
CA VAL A 113 25.20 -4.22 1.20
C VAL A 113 24.04 -5.19 1.03
N VAL A 114 23.93 -6.15 1.93
CA VAL A 114 22.80 -7.08 2.02
C VAL A 114 21.97 -6.74 3.26
N ASN A 115 20.66 -6.62 3.11
CA ASN A 115 19.75 -6.63 4.24
C ASN A 115 19.57 -8.09 4.68
N ARG A 116 19.86 -8.42 5.94
CA ARG A 116 19.67 -9.78 6.47
C ARG A 116 18.20 -10.13 6.71
N TYR A 117 17.31 -9.16 6.49
CA TYR A 117 15.86 -9.29 6.31
C TYR A 117 15.43 -8.44 5.10
N ALA A 118 14.72 -9.01 4.11
CA ALA A 118 14.15 -8.26 2.97
C ALA A 118 12.59 -8.25 3.05
N PRO A 119 11.93 -7.15 2.67
CA PRO A 119 10.79 -6.59 3.42
C PRO A 119 9.43 -6.98 2.81
N ALA A 120 8.35 -7.10 3.60
CA ALA A 120 7.01 -7.32 3.03
C ALA A 120 6.42 -6.01 2.50
N VAL A 121 6.41 -5.81 1.16
CA VAL A 121 5.86 -4.57 0.58
C VAL A 121 5.40 -4.74 -0.89
N PRO A 122 4.26 -5.40 -1.16
CA PRO A 122 3.29 -4.77 -2.05
C PRO A 122 1.84 -4.85 -1.51
N GLY A 123 1.10 -3.76 -1.56
CA GLY A 123 -0.33 -3.72 -1.23
C GLY A 123 -0.71 -3.91 0.25
N GLN A 124 0.25 -4.18 1.14
CA GLN A 124 0.00 -4.35 2.58
C GLN A 124 -0.85 -3.20 3.11
N ILE A 125 -1.94 -3.55 3.78
CA ILE A 125 -2.75 -2.67 4.62
C ILE A 125 -3.04 -3.48 5.86
N TYR A 126 -2.62 -2.96 7.01
CA TYR A 126 -2.94 -3.52 8.32
C TYR A 126 -3.41 -2.38 9.23
N GLY A 127 -4.52 -2.57 9.94
CA GLY A 127 -5.14 -1.49 10.72
C GLY A 127 -5.72 -0.41 9.80
N LEU A 128 -5.41 0.86 10.09
CA LEU A 128 -5.80 2.03 9.26
C LEU A 128 -7.30 2.07 8.95
N THR A 129 -8.11 1.60 9.90
CA THR A 129 -9.58 1.63 9.79
C THR A 129 -10.03 3.08 9.94
N LEU A 130 -10.90 3.50 9.04
CA LEU A 130 -11.55 4.80 9.03
C LEU A 130 -12.86 4.72 9.82
N SER A 131 -13.15 5.74 10.61
CA SER A 131 -14.44 5.89 11.29
C SER A 131 -14.81 7.36 11.43
N ASN A 132 -16.11 7.65 11.43
CA ASN A 132 -16.59 8.98 11.84
C ASN A 132 -16.11 9.28 13.26
N ASN A 133 -15.58 10.49 13.49
CA ASN A 133 -15.17 10.91 14.83
C ASN A 133 -16.37 10.99 15.78
N VAL A 134 -16.16 10.66 17.05
CA VAL A 134 -17.22 10.61 18.06
C VAL A 134 -17.61 12.02 18.57
N ALA A 135 -16.67 12.96 18.57
CA ALA A 135 -16.90 14.34 19.01
C ALA A 135 -17.41 15.25 17.88
N ASP A 136 -16.87 15.12 16.66
CA ASP A 136 -17.30 15.84 15.47
C ASP A 136 -17.46 14.90 14.27
N ALA A 137 -18.58 14.18 14.23
CA ALA A 137 -18.92 13.34 13.08
C ALA A 137 -19.25 14.13 11.80
N THR A 138 -19.42 15.45 11.88
CA THR A 138 -19.79 16.29 10.74
C THR A 138 -18.61 16.52 9.83
N ASN A 139 -17.42 16.73 10.39
CA ASN A 139 -16.22 17.11 9.63
C ASN A 139 -15.00 16.21 9.86
N ASP A 140 -15.00 15.35 10.89
CA ASP A 140 -13.78 14.65 11.29
C ASP A 140 -13.86 13.13 11.05
N ILE A 141 -12.72 12.58 10.59
CA ILE A 141 -12.49 11.15 10.48
C ILE A 141 -11.35 10.76 11.42
N ASP A 142 -11.59 9.69 12.18
CA ASP A 142 -10.57 8.96 12.91
C ASP A 142 -9.98 7.87 12.02
N ILE A 143 -8.65 7.78 12.03
CA ILE A 143 -7.84 6.82 11.30
C ILE A 143 -7.08 6.02 12.36
N ALA A 144 -7.40 4.74 12.51
CA ALA A 144 -6.73 3.88 13.46
C ALA A 144 -5.23 3.72 13.13
N ALA A 145 -4.41 3.42 14.15
CA ALA A 145 -3.01 3.07 13.93
C ALA A 145 -2.87 1.86 12.99
N GLY A 146 -1.74 1.77 12.30
CA GLY A 146 -1.48 0.68 11.36
C GLY A 146 -0.35 0.99 10.40
N SER A 147 -0.34 0.29 9.26
CA SER A 147 0.70 0.47 8.25
C SER A 147 0.17 0.15 6.86
N ALA A 148 0.59 0.93 5.86
CA ALA A 148 0.38 0.59 4.47
C ALA A 148 1.61 0.75 3.60
N ALA A 149 1.69 -0.08 2.57
CA ALA A 149 2.65 0.06 1.49
C ALA A 149 2.29 1.28 0.61
N SER A 150 3.26 2.15 0.34
CA SER A 150 3.07 3.25 -0.61
C SER A 150 2.83 2.75 -2.04
N ASP A 151 2.17 3.57 -2.86
CA ASP A 151 1.76 3.24 -4.23
C ASP A 151 2.81 3.58 -5.31
N GLY A 152 4.04 3.91 -4.90
CA GLY A 152 5.16 4.18 -5.81
C GLY A 152 5.74 2.91 -6.44
N ALA A 153 6.53 3.08 -7.51
CA ALA A 153 7.17 1.97 -8.23
C ALA A 153 8.08 1.07 -7.35
N THR A 154 8.59 1.62 -6.25
CA THR A 154 9.25 0.85 -5.19
C THR A 154 8.51 1.13 -3.88
N PRO A 155 7.51 0.29 -3.53
CA PRO A 155 6.69 0.50 -2.35
C PRO A 155 7.52 0.60 -1.07
N TYR A 156 7.15 1.54 -0.22
CA TYR A 156 7.72 1.71 1.12
C TYR A 156 6.64 1.48 2.16
N LEU A 157 6.96 0.74 3.23
CA LEU A 157 6.03 0.53 4.32
C LEU A 157 5.92 1.80 5.17
N MET A 158 4.84 2.54 5.00
CA MET A 158 4.46 3.66 5.86
C MET A 158 3.78 3.09 7.11
N THR A 159 4.18 3.54 8.29
CA THR A 159 3.61 3.08 9.56
C THR A 159 3.08 4.26 10.35
N LEU A 160 1.75 4.31 10.50
CA LEU A 160 1.08 5.21 11.40
C LEU A 160 1.04 4.63 12.82
N GLY A 161 1.96 5.08 13.67
CA GLY A 161 2.17 4.51 15.01
C GLY A 161 1.06 4.80 16.03
N SER A 162 0.25 5.84 15.82
CA SER A 162 -0.90 6.19 16.67
C SER A 162 -2.07 6.67 15.83
N ALA A 163 -3.28 6.51 16.33
CA ALA A 163 -4.46 6.99 15.62
C ALA A 163 -4.39 8.50 15.35
N LEU A 164 -4.93 8.92 14.21
CA LEU A 164 -5.05 10.33 13.80
C LEU A 164 -6.52 10.69 13.66
N THR A 165 -6.88 11.88 14.12
CA THR A 165 -8.12 12.54 13.74
C THR A 165 -7.78 13.64 12.74
N LYS A 166 -8.41 13.65 11.56
CA LYS A 166 -8.22 14.70 10.54
C LYS A 166 -9.55 15.37 10.22
N ARG A 167 -9.53 16.69 10.08
CA ARG A 167 -10.72 17.53 9.84
C ARG A 167 -10.83 17.89 8.37
N LEU A 168 -11.95 17.53 7.74
CA LEU A 168 -12.18 17.73 6.32
C LEU A 168 -12.43 19.20 5.95
N ASP A 169 -12.91 20.00 6.89
CA ASP A 169 -13.29 21.41 6.72
C ASP A 169 -12.12 22.40 6.91
N ALA A 170 -10.90 21.90 7.08
CA ALA A 170 -9.69 22.71 7.22
C ALA A 170 -8.58 22.22 6.29
N GLY A 171 -7.81 23.18 5.76
CA GLY A 171 -6.63 22.90 4.94
C GLY A 171 -5.59 22.08 5.70
N TRP A 172 -4.88 21.23 4.97
CA TRP A 172 -3.98 20.24 5.55
C TRP A 172 -2.92 20.87 6.46
N SER A 173 -2.75 20.30 7.65
CA SER A 173 -1.65 20.60 8.57
C SER A 173 -1.24 19.31 9.28
N VAL A 174 0.05 19.18 9.62
CA VAL A 174 0.61 17.95 10.22
C VAL A 174 0.06 17.68 11.62
N GLY A 175 -0.32 16.44 11.91
CA GLY A 175 -0.73 15.96 13.23
C GLY A 175 -2.22 15.66 13.37
N THR A 176 -2.59 15.23 14.58
CA THR A 176 -3.96 14.89 14.99
C THR A 176 -4.78 16.13 15.34
N ASN A 177 -6.09 16.09 15.12
CA ASN A 177 -7.06 17.21 15.23
C ASN A 177 -6.77 18.39 14.28
N GLN A 178 -5.89 18.19 13.32
CA GLN A 178 -5.53 19.20 12.32
C GLN A 178 -6.36 19.02 11.04
N GLY A 179 -6.34 20.06 10.20
CA GLY A 179 -6.97 19.97 8.89
C GLY A 179 -6.35 18.86 8.03
N GLY A 180 -7.19 18.24 7.22
CA GLY A 180 -6.81 17.14 6.33
C GLY A 180 -6.99 17.44 4.85
N LEU A 181 -7.69 18.52 4.47
CA LEU A 181 -8.02 18.79 3.07
C LEU A 181 -6.78 19.26 2.31
N ASP A 182 -6.39 18.52 1.26
CA ASP A 182 -5.17 18.78 0.49
C ASP A 182 -5.22 20.10 -0.30
N THR A 183 -6.39 20.44 -0.85
CA THR A 183 -6.59 21.67 -1.61
C THR A 183 -8.07 22.11 -1.63
N GLY A 184 -8.29 23.39 -1.92
CA GLY A 184 -9.63 23.94 -2.10
C GLY A 184 -10.39 24.15 -0.79
N SER A 185 -11.71 23.97 -0.86
CA SER A 185 -12.63 24.16 0.27
C SER A 185 -13.63 23.00 0.33
N VAL A 186 -14.16 22.74 1.52
CA VAL A 186 -15.08 21.61 1.74
C VAL A 186 -16.41 21.84 1.01
N ALA A 187 -16.89 20.78 0.35
CA ALA A 187 -18.16 20.74 -0.36
C ALA A 187 -18.77 19.32 -0.24
N ASN A 188 -20.00 19.13 -0.70
CA ASN A 188 -20.53 17.78 -0.85
C ASN A 188 -19.83 17.06 -2.01
N GLY A 189 -19.50 15.79 -1.83
CA GLY A 189 -18.75 15.03 -2.82
C GLY A 189 -18.07 13.80 -2.24
N THR A 190 -17.20 13.20 -3.05
CA THR A 190 -16.34 12.08 -2.65
C THR A 190 -14.96 12.60 -2.26
N TYR A 191 -14.51 12.24 -1.06
CA TYR A 191 -13.15 12.50 -0.60
C TYR A 191 -12.42 11.18 -0.39
N ASN A 192 -11.28 11.02 -1.03
CA ASN A 192 -10.39 9.89 -0.90
C ASN A 192 -9.41 10.17 0.25
N VAL A 193 -9.33 9.24 1.20
CA VAL A 193 -8.43 9.35 2.35
C VAL A 193 -7.11 8.70 1.98
N PHE A 194 -6.00 9.40 2.16
CA PHE A 194 -4.66 8.88 1.92
C PHE A 194 -3.86 8.86 3.21
N GLU A 195 -3.11 7.78 3.45
CA GLU A 195 -1.91 7.81 4.27
C GLU A 195 -0.79 8.40 3.43
N ILE A 196 0.01 9.28 4.02
CA ILE A 196 1.13 9.95 3.36
C ILE A 196 2.37 9.88 4.25
N GLN A 197 3.54 9.82 3.65
CA GLN A 197 4.81 9.85 4.37
C GLN A 197 5.82 10.75 3.66
N ARG A 198 6.70 11.37 4.45
CA ARG A 198 7.92 12.00 3.96
C ARG A 198 9.10 11.03 4.01
N SER A 199 9.81 10.82 2.90
CA SER A 199 10.99 9.95 2.89
C SER A 199 12.18 10.48 3.69
N ASP A 200 12.25 11.80 3.91
CA ASP A 200 13.36 12.49 4.59
C ASP A 200 13.37 12.29 6.12
N THR A 201 12.19 12.23 6.73
CA THR A 201 11.98 12.22 8.18
C THR A 201 11.22 10.99 8.65
N GLY A 202 10.58 10.25 7.73
CA GLY A 202 9.72 9.13 8.04
C GLY A 202 8.37 9.50 8.64
N VAL A 203 8.06 10.79 8.81
CA VAL A 203 6.79 11.27 9.38
C VAL A 203 5.63 10.82 8.51
N VAL A 204 4.69 10.10 9.14
CA VAL A 204 3.45 9.62 8.53
C VAL A 204 2.28 10.48 9.00
N ASP A 205 1.41 10.84 8.07
CA ASP A 205 0.17 11.59 8.32
C ASP A 205 -0.93 11.10 7.36
N ALA A 206 -2.06 11.79 7.31
CA ALA A 206 -3.11 11.54 6.35
C ALA A 206 -3.67 12.84 5.75
N LEU A 207 -4.27 12.71 4.57
CA LEU A 207 -5.00 13.80 3.91
C LEU A 207 -6.31 13.30 3.29
N PHE A 208 -7.19 14.23 2.97
CA PHE A 208 -8.38 14.06 2.15
C PHE A 208 -8.15 14.72 0.79
N SER A 209 -8.53 14.04 -0.28
CA SER A 209 -8.45 14.59 -1.63
C SER A 209 -9.67 14.24 -2.46
N LEU A 210 -10.11 15.17 -3.30
CA LEU A 210 -11.08 14.89 -4.36
C LEU A 210 -10.51 13.94 -5.43
N SER A 211 -9.18 13.83 -5.53
CA SER A 211 -8.51 12.95 -6.48
C SER A 211 -8.25 11.56 -5.88
N ALA A 212 -8.71 10.52 -6.58
CA ALA A 212 -8.49 9.13 -6.17
C ALA A 212 -7.07 8.61 -6.45
N THR A 213 -6.30 9.30 -7.28
CA THR A 213 -4.99 8.83 -7.76
C THR A 213 -3.89 9.86 -7.60
N ALA A 214 -4.21 11.16 -7.56
CA ALA A 214 -3.24 12.24 -7.54
C ALA A 214 -3.66 13.33 -6.54
N PRO A 215 -3.62 13.05 -5.22
CA PRO A 215 -3.76 14.10 -4.22
C PRO A 215 -2.67 15.15 -4.35
N THR A 216 -2.97 16.39 -3.97
CA THR A 216 -1.98 17.46 -3.88
C THR A 216 -1.13 17.23 -2.64
N MET A 217 0.08 16.68 -2.84
CA MET A 217 0.93 16.30 -1.73
C MET A 217 1.48 17.55 -0.99
N PRO A 218 1.37 17.61 0.35
CA PRO A 218 2.02 18.65 1.14
C PRO A 218 3.55 18.61 0.98
N ALA A 219 4.22 19.73 1.27
CA ALA A 219 5.67 19.84 1.08
C ALA A 219 6.45 18.68 1.74
N ASN A 220 7.36 18.08 0.98
CA ASN A 220 8.22 16.95 1.35
C ASN A 220 7.51 15.60 1.58
N TYR A 221 6.17 15.52 1.49
CA TYR A 221 5.48 14.23 1.47
C TYR A 221 5.53 13.67 0.05
N ASP A 222 6.18 12.53 -0.11
CA ASP A 222 6.54 11.94 -1.40
C ASP A 222 6.09 10.48 -1.56
N ARG A 223 5.48 9.93 -0.51
CA ARG A 223 4.89 8.59 -0.47
C ARG A 223 3.43 8.72 -0.07
N LYS A 224 2.57 7.93 -0.70
CA LYS A 224 1.14 7.94 -0.40
C LYS A 224 0.52 6.56 -0.61
N ARG A 225 -0.67 6.37 -0.03
CA ARG A 225 -1.51 5.20 -0.23
C ARG A 225 -2.96 5.54 0.08
N ILE A 226 -3.88 5.19 -0.81
CA ILE A 226 -5.32 5.34 -0.55
C ILE A 226 -5.76 4.34 0.54
N LEU A 227 -6.50 4.83 1.53
CA LEU A 227 -7.06 4.06 2.65
C LEU A 227 -8.57 3.82 2.51
N GLY A 228 -9.20 4.46 1.54
CA GLY A 228 -10.63 4.40 1.29
C GLY A 228 -11.17 5.73 0.81
N SER A 229 -12.49 5.81 0.66
CA SER A 229 -13.19 7.04 0.30
C SER A 229 -14.36 7.27 1.26
N ILE A 230 -14.62 8.53 1.58
CA ILE A 230 -15.77 8.99 2.35
C ILE A 230 -16.66 9.86 1.48
N LEU A 231 -17.95 9.90 1.81
CA LEU A 231 -18.91 10.78 1.19
C LEU A 231 -19.24 11.94 2.12
N ARG A 232 -19.43 13.11 1.55
CA ARG A 232 -20.04 14.25 2.23
C ARG A 232 -21.32 14.64 1.52
N GLU A 233 -22.42 14.65 2.26
CA GLU A 233 -23.77 14.87 1.74
C GLU A 233 -24.50 15.83 2.68
N SER A 234 -25.30 16.75 2.11
CA SER A 234 -26.13 17.69 2.87
C SER A 234 -25.39 18.43 4.00
N GLY A 235 -24.10 18.75 3.82
CA GLY A 235 -23.36 19.49 4.84
C GLY A 235 -22.61 18.64 5.88
N ALA A 236 -22.60 17.31 5.78
CA ALA A 236 -21.94 16.45 6.76
C ALA A 236 -21.30 15.21 6.12
N ILE A 237 -20.25 14.68 6.76
CA ILE A 237 -19.71 13.36 6.40
C ILE A 237 -20.79 12.30 6.63
N VAL A 238 -21.01 11.45 5.63
CA VAL A 238 -21.95 10.33 5.71
C VAL A 238 -21.47 9.38 6.79
N ALA A 239 -22.36 8.99 7.71
CA ALA A 239 -22.01 8.03 8.75
C ALA A 239 -21.86 6.62 8.19
N PHE A 240 -20.76 5.93 8.54
CA PHE A 240 -20.45 4.60 8.05
C PHE A 240 -19.86 3.67 9.13
N THR A 241 -19.76 2.39 8.79
CA THR A 241 -18.92 1.41 9.47
C THR A 241 -17.98 0.79 8.46
N GLN A 242 -16.73 0.58 8.85
CA GLN A 242 -15.74 -0.14 8.05
C GLN A 242 -15.38 -1.46 8.72
N VAL A 243 -15.41 -2.54 7.95
CA VAL A 243 -14.88 -3.86 8.35
C VAL A 243 -14.00 -4.37 7.22
N GLY A 244 -12.68 -4.27 7.40
CA GLY A 244 -11.71 -4.57 6.34
C GLY A 244 -11.95 -3.67 5.13
N ASP A 245 -12.33 -4.28 4.01
CA ASP A 245 -12.58 -3.60 2.73
C ASP A 245 -14.06 -3.21 2.54
N ILE A 246 -14.94 -3.55 3.49
CA ILE A 246 -16.37 -3.29 3.41
C ILE A 246 -16.70 -1.98 4.13
N PHE A 247 -17.28 -1.03 3.41
CA PHE A 247 -17.82 0.22 3.95
C PHE A 247 -19.34 0.17 3.87
N LYS A 248 -20.03 0.19 5.02
CA LYS A 248 -21.48 0.23 5.07
C LYS A 248 -21.95 1.59 5.54
N ARG A 249 -22.90 2.18 4.81
CA ARG A 249 -23.61 3.37 5.30
C ARG A 249 -24.41 2.96 6.55
N LYS A 250 -24.39 3.77 7.60
CA LYS A 250 -25.27 3.54 8.76
C LYS A 250 -26.74 3.69 8.40
N LEU A 251 -27.02 4.58 7.44
CA LEU A 251 -28.34 4.76 6.84
C LEU A 251 -28.26 4.46 5.34
N PRO A 252 -28.87 3.35 4.88
CA PRO A 252 -29.03 3.07 3.47
C PRO A 252 -29.79 4.19 2.73
N VAL A 253 -29.47 4.39 1.45
CA VAL A 253 -30.14 5.39 0.60
C VAL A 253 -30.95 4.68 -0.46
N ARG A 254 -32.20 5.11 -0.68
CA ARG A 254 -33.02 4.65 -1.82
C ARG A 254 -32.71 5.52 -3.04
N ASP A 255 -31.73 5.11 -3.85
CA ASP A 255 -31.30 5.84 -5.05
C ASP A 255 -32.28 5.75 -6.21
N VAL A 256 -33.03 4.64 -6.28
CA VAL A 256 -34.09 4.46 -7.27
C VAL A 256 -35.41 4.21 -6.56
N ASN A 257 -36.41 5.00 -6.92
CA ASN A 257 -37.81 4.83 -6.55
C ASN A 257 -38.65 5.19 -7.79
N ALA A 258 -38.81 4.25 -8.71
CA ALA A 258 -39.37 4.52 -10.02
C ALA A 258 -40.53 3.57 -10.36
N THR A 259 -41.68 4.15 -10.66
CA THR A 259 -42.77 3.46 -11.36
C THR A 259 -42.46 3.40 -12.84
N SER A 260 -42.61 2.23 -13.48
CA SER A 260 -42.19 2.00 -14.87
C SER A 260 -40.75 2.48 -15.12
N ALA A 261 -39.81 1.94 -14.36
CA ALA A 261 -38.39 2.24 -14.39
C ALA A 261 -37.71 1.96 -15.75
N GLY A 262 -38.38 1.29 -16.69
CA GLY A 262 -38.05 1.26 -18.11
C GLY A 262 -37.68 -0.12 -18.63
N ILE A 263 -38.23 -0.49 -19.79
CA ILE A 263 -37.94 -1.76 -20.50
C ILE A 263 -36.73 -1.69 -21.42
N SER A 264 -36.11 -0.52 -21.54
CA SER A 264 -34.82 -0.28 -22.18
C SER A 264 -33.77 0.02 -21.12
N ALA A 265 -32.49 -0.09 -21.47
CA ALA A 265 -31.40 0.21 -20.55
C ALA A 265 -31.54 1.62 -19.94
N VAL A 266 -31.55 1.71 -18.60
CA VAL A 266 -31.51 2.98 -17.87
C VAL A 266 -30.29 3.01 -16.97
N THR A 267 -29.48 4.06 -17.09
CA THR A 267 -28.36 4.33 -16.20
C THR A 267 -28.86 4.87 -14.87
N ARG A 268 -28.41 4.28 -13.77
CA ARG A 268 -28.71 4.68 -12.40
C ARG A 268 -27.41 5.07 -11.71
N THR A 269 -27.38 6.26 -11.11
CA THR A 269 -26.28 6.70 -10.24
C THR A 269 -26.59 6.29 -8.81
N LEU A 270 -25.60 5.75 -8.12
CA LEU A 270 -25.71 5.25 -6.75
C LEU A 270 -25.00 6.18 -5.76
N SER A 271 -25.46 6.20 -4.51
CA SER A 271 -24.89 6.99 -3.42
C SER A 271 -23.67 6.29 -2.77
N ILE A 272 -22.66 5.99 -3.61
CA ILE A 272 -21.34 5.47 -3.23
C ILE A 272 -20.24 6.42 -3.75
N PRO A 273 -18.97 6.27 -3.30
CA PRO A 273 -17.86 7.09 -3.81
C PRO A 273 -17.69 7.03 -5.34
N THR A 274 -17.29 8.16 -5.91
CA THR A 274 -16.96 8.32 -7.34
C THR A 274 -15.44 8.47 -7.55
N GLY A 275 -14.99 8.46 -8.81
CA GLY A 275 -13.58 8.52 -9.20
C GLY A 275 -12.88 7.16 -9.26
N ARG A 276 -13.56 6.07 -8.88
CA ARG A 276 -13.05 4.69 -8.87
C ARG A 276 -14.16 3.69 -9.17
N VAL A 277 -13.79 2.55 -9.74
CA VAL A 277 -14.68 1.38 -9.86
C VAL A 277 -14.75 0.69 -8.50
N LEU A 278 -15.96 0.53 -7.98
CA LEU A 278 -16.24 -0.10 -6.68
C LEU A 278 -17.37 -1.11 -6.82
N GLU A 279 -17.40 -2.12 -5.95
CA GLU A 279 -18.57 -3.00 -5.81
C GLU A 279 -19.60 -2.34 -4.90
N ALA A 280 -20.75 -1.95 -5.45
CA ALA A 280 -21.86 -1.45 -4.67
C ALA A 280 -22.57 -2.60 -3.95
N LEU A 281 -22.85 -2.43 -2.66
CA LEU A 281 -23.71 -3.33 -1.87
C LEU A 281 -25.15 -2.84 -1.99
N LEU A 282 -26.00 -3.58 -2.71
CA LEU A 282 -27.36 -3.15 -2.99
C LEU A 282 -28.40 -4.10 -2.43
N SER A 283 -29.56 -3.53 -2.09
CA SER A 283 -30.83 -4.25 -1.97
C SER A 283 -31.76 -3.76 -3.08
N VAL A 284 -32.25 -4.68 -3.91
CA VAL A 284 -33.05 -4.39 -5.10
C VAL A 284 -34.42 -5.01 -4.91
N GLN A 285 -35.45 -4.23 -5.19
CA GLN A 285 -36.84 -4.65 -5.09
C GLN A 285 -37.55 -4.42 -6.43
N VAL A 286 -38.31 -5.42 -6.86
CA VAL A 286 -39.42 -5.22 -7.79
C VAL A 286 -40.73 -5.36 -7.02
N ALA A 287 -41.70 -4.52 -7.30
CA ALA A 287 -43.01 -4.59 -6.69
C ALA A 287 -44.08 -4.13 -7.65
N THR A 288 -45.20 -4.86 -7.67
CA THR A 288 -46.37 -4.54 -8.48
C THR A 288 -47.60 -4.38 -7.60
N SER A 289 -48.49 -3.47 -7.98
CA SER A 289 -49.86 -3.38 -7.44
C SER A 289 -50.91 -4.03 -8.36
N GLY A 290 -50.49 -4.56 -9.52
CA GLY A 290 -51.32 -5.23 -10.51
C GLY A 290 -51.20 -6.75 -10.46
N ALA A 291 -51.82 -7.45 -11.42
CA ALA A 291 -51.71 -8.91 -11.55
C ALA A 291 -50.56 -9.39 -12.45
N SER A 292 -49.83 -8.45 -13.07
CA SER A 292 -48.67 -8.68 -13.93
C SER A 292 -47.48 -9.23 -13.12
N GLY A 293 -46.77 -10.20 -13.70
CA GLY A 293 -45.43 -10.55 -13.24
C GLY A 293 -44.43 -9.46 -13.63
N GLU A 294 -43.42 -9.23 -12.81
CA GLU A 294 -42.41 -8.21 -13.02
C GLU A 294 -41.03 -8.80 -12.74
N SER A 295 -40.05 -8.52 -13.58
CA SER A 295 -38.65 -8.85 -13.30
C SER A 295 -37.75 -7.68 -13.66
N ALA A 296 -36.62 -7.60 -12.98
CA ALA A 296 -35.59 -6.61 -13.29
C ALA A 296 -34.23 -7.27 -13.46
N TYR A 297 -33.43 -6.69 -14.35
CA TYR A 297 -32.03 -7.00 -14.52
C TYR A 297 -31.18 -5.80 -14.13
N ILE A 298 -30.23 -6.03 -13.23
CA ILE A 298 -29.21 -5.07 -12.80
C ILE A 298 -27.87 -5.54 -13.32
N SER A 299 -27.17 -4.64 -14.03
CA SER A 299 -25.88 -4.93 -14.65
C SER A 299 -24.92 -3.75 -14.55
N GLU A 300 -23.64 -4.06 -14.75
CA GLU A 300 -22.58 -3.08 -14.89
C GLU A 300 -22.67 -2.41 -16.27
N LEU A 301 -22.25 -1.14 -16.38
CA LEU A 301 -22.27 -0.45 -17.67
C LEU A 301 -21.25 -1.01 -18.67
N THR A 302 -20.17 -1.61 -18.16
CA THR A 302 -19.09 -2.25 -18.93
C THR A 302 -19.54 -3.56 -19.59
N SER A 303 -20.52 -4.24 -19.00
CA SER A 303 -21.12 -5.43 -19.60
C SER A 303 -22.10 -5.04 -20.73
N PRO A 304 -22.20 -5.85 -21.81
CA PRO A 304 -23.18 -5.62 -22.86
C PRO A 304 -24.60 -5.55 -22.31
N ASP A 305 -25.44 -4.67 -22.87
CA ASP A 305 -26.87 -4.62 -22.52
C ASP A 305 -27.56 -5.94 -22.91
N GLN A 306 -28.43 -6.42 -22.02
CA GLN A 306 -29.25 -7.61 -22.23
C GLN A 306 -30.71 -7.27 -21.96
N ALA A 307 -31.62 -7.91 -22.70
CA ALA A 307 -33.04 -7.87 -22.36
C ALA A 307 -33.29 -8.69 -21.08
N VAL A 308 -34.35 -8.37 -20.35
CA VAL A 308 -34.72 -9.15 -19.15
C VAL A 308 -35.33 -10.48 -19.61
N SER A 309 -34.56 -11.55 -19.46
CA SER A 309 -34.92 -12.94 -19.79
C SER A 309 -33.98 -13.89 -19.05
N SER A 310 -34.30 -15.18 -18.94
CA SER A 310 -33.35 -16.15 -18.38
C SER A 310 -32.09 -16.24 -19.28
N PRO A 311 -30.85 -16.16 -18.73
CA PRO A 311 -30.48 -16.11 -17.32
C PRO A 311 -30.29 -14.70 -16.72
N TYR A 312 -30.52 -13.64 -17.49
CA TYR A 312 -30.39 -12.21 -17.13
C TYR A 312 -31.59 -11.69 -16.32
N ILE A 313 -31.86 -12.30 -15.17
CA ILE A 313 -32.84 -11.84 -14.18
C ILE A 313 -32.13 -11.68 -12.84
N THR A 314 -32.17 -10.48 -12.29
CA THR A 314 -31.62 -10.18 -10.96
C THR A 314 -32.66 -10.46 -9.86
N VAL A 315 -33.89 -10.04 -10.10
CA VAL A 315 -35.03 -10.26 -9.19
C VAL A 315 -36.29 -10.38 -10.03
N GLY A 316 -37.20 -11.27 -9.62
CA GLY A 316 -38.43 -11.54 -10.36
C GLY A 316 -39.58 -11.92 -9.44
N LEU A 317 -40.72 -11.30 -9.67
CA LEU A 317 -42.00 -11.56 -9.02
C LEU A 317 -42.93 -12.22 -10.04
N GLY A 318 -43.47 -13.39 -9.67
CA GLY A 318 -44.45 -14.10 -10.48
C GLY A 318 -45.79 -13.36 -10.57
N ALA A 319 -46.57 -13.63 -11.62
CA ALA A 319 -47.91 -13.10 -11.76
C ALA A 319 -48.83 -13.67 -10.66
N GLY A 320 -49.52 -12.80 -9.91
CA GLY A 320 -50.35 -13.26 -8.78
C GLY A 320 -51.13 -12.20 -8.02
N GLY A 321 -51.19 -10.95 -8.52
CA GLY A 321 -51.73 -9.80 -7.78
C GLY A 321 -50.64 -8.96 -7.14
N ALA A 322 -51.02 -8.03 -6.26
CA ALA A 322 -50.09 -7.11 -5.63
C ALA A 322 -49.03 -7.87 -4.79
N GLY A 323 -47.76 -7.54 -4.99
CA GLY A 323 -46.65 -8.26 -4.38
C GLY A 323 -45.32 -7.54 -4.55
N GLN A 324 -44.30 -8.06 -3.87
CA GLN A 324 -42.94 -7.54 -3.92
C GLN A 324 -41.95 -8.67 -3.74
N GLU A 325 -40.80 -8.58 -4.41
CA GLU A 325 -39.68 -9.51 -4.26
C GLU A 325 -38.38 -8.72 -4.08
N TRP A 326 -37.46 -9.28 -3.29
CA TRP A 326 -36.21 -8.63 -2.91
C TRP A 326 -35.01 -9.52 -3.19
N VAL A 327 -33.92 -8.91 -3.65
CA VAL A 327 -32.60 -9.53 -3.69
C VAL A 327 -31.58 -8.57 -3.12
N SER A 328 -30.56 -9.08 -2.46
CA SER A 328 -29.41 -8.28 -2.04
C SER A 328 -28.13 -8.90 -2.60
N GLY A 329 -27.20 -8.06 -3.01
CA GLY A 329 -26.01 -8.52 -3.72
C GLY A 329 -24.98 -7.42 -3.93
N ARG A 330 -24.02 -7.71 -4.81
CA ARG A 330 -22.93 -6.81 -5.16
C ARG A 330 -22.85 -6.64 -6.67
N TRP A 331 -22.62 -5.41 -7.12
CA TRP A 331 -22.48 -5.07 -8.53
C TRP A 331 -21.35 -4.05 -8.69
N PHE A 332 -20.45 -4.26 -9.65
CA PHE A 332 -19.47 -3.21 -9.94
C PHE A 332 -20.13 -1.99 -10.57
N THR A 333 -19.60 -0.83 -10.23
CA THR A 333 -19.96 0.46 -10.79
C THR A 333 -18.88 0.94 -11.76
N ASN A 334 -19.25 1.81 -12.70
CA ASN A 334 -18.22 2.62 -13.36
C ASN A 334 -17.66 3.67 -12.38
N ALA A 335 -16.62 4.41 -12.80
CA ALA A 335 -16.02 5.46 -11.97
C ALA A 335 -16.97 6.62 -11.60
N SER A 336 -18.15 6.71 -12.20
CA SER A 336 -19.19 7.69 -11.88
C SER A 336 -20.25 7.14 -10.92
N ALA A 337 -19.99 6.01 -10.25
CA ALA A 337 -20.93 5.32 -9.37
C ALA A 337 -22.22 4.85 -10.08
N GLN A 338 -22.12 4.41 -11.34
CA GLN A 338 -23.30 4.04 -12.13
C GLN A 338 -23.42 2.54 -12.40
N ILE A 339 -24.67 2.07 -12.42
CA ILE A 339 -25.13 0.75 -12.88
C ILE A 339 -26.24 0.92 -13.92
N ARG A 340 -26.62 -0.18 -14.59
CA ARG A 340 -27.73 -0.26 -15.53
C ARG A 340 -28.87 -1.06 -14.90
N SER A 341 -30.09 -0.53 -15.02
CA SER A 341 -31.33 -1.24 -14.68
C SER A 341 -32.20 -1.42 -15.91
N ARG A 342 -32.95 -2.52 -15.95
CA ARG A 342 -33.99 -2.78 -16.97
C ARG A 342 -35.11 -3.62 -16.35
N GLN A 343 -36.37 -3.29 -16.61
CA GLN A 343 -37.52 -4.11 -16.24
C GLN A 343 -38.00 -4.95 -17.43
N SER A 344 -38.65 -6.08 -17.17
CA SER A 344 -39.28 -6.92 -18.21
C SER A 344 -40.56 -6.31 -18.75
N VAL A 345 -41.20 -5.44 -17.96
CA VAL A 345 -42.48 -4.81 -18.24
C VAL A 345 -42.44 -3.34 -17.79
N GLY A 346 -43.20 -2.49 -18.46
CA GLY A 346 -43.37 -1.09 -18.08
C GLY A 346 -44.86 -0.79 -17.98
N GLY A 347 -45.30 -0.25 -16.85
CA GLY A 347 -46.69 0.05 -16.58
C GLY A 347 -46.86 0.84 -15.29
N ALA A 348 -48.09 1.28 -15.03
CA ALA A 348 -48.40 2.15 -13.90
C ALA A 348 -48.33 1.43 -12.54
N THR A 349 -48.24 0.11 -12.53
CA THR A 349 -48.28 -0.70 -11.31
C THR A 349 -46.92 -1.24 -10.90
N GLU A 350 -45.97 -1.35 -11.82
CA GLU A 350 -44.63 -1.92 -11.65
C GLU A 350 -43.64 -0.89 -11.13
N THR A 351 -42.90 -1.25 -10.09
CA THR A 351 -41.98 -0.37 -9.40
C THR A 351 -40.64 -1.04 -9.16
N LEU A 352 -39.56 -0.33 -9.50
CA LEU A 352 -38.20 -0.71 -9.17
C LEU A 352 -37.70 0.19 -8.06
N ASN A 353 -37.19 -0.44 -7.00
CA ASN A 353 -36.44 0.24 -5.96
C ASN A 353 -35.02 -0.31 -5.86
N ILE A 354 -34.04 0.59 -5.72
CA ILE A 354 -32.64 0.22 -5.50
C ILE A 354 -32.16 0.99 -4.28
N PHE A 355 -31.72 0.25 -3.27
CA PHE A 355 -31.16 0.78 -2.05
C PHE A 355 -29.66 0.52 -2.01
N THR A 356 -28.89 1.58 -1.81
CA THR A 356 -27.45 1.51 -1.58
C THR A 356 -27.17 1.34 -0.11
N LEU A 357 -26.61 0.18 0.24
CA LEU A 357 -26.23 -0.18 1.62
C LEU A 357 -24.78 0.23 1.94
N GLY A 358 -23.93 0.30 0.92
CA GLY A 358 -22.49 0.52 1.08
C GLY A 358 -21.70 0.11 -0.16
N TRP A 359 -20.40 -0.09 -0.01
CA TRP A 359 -19.50 -0.52 -1.07
C TRP A 359 -18.34 -1.37 -0.52
N VAL A 360 -17.70 -2.11 -1.41
CA VAL A 360 -16.40 -2.75 -1.16
C VAL A 360 -15.32 -1.94 -1.85
N ASP A 361 -14.25 -1.64 -1.12
CA ASP A 361 -13.07 -0.94 -1.61
C ASP A 361 -11.81 -1.73 -1.19
N THR A 362 -11.15 -2.32 -2.19
CA THR A 362 -9.89 -3.07 -2.00
C THR A 362 -8.68 -2.16 -1.75
N ARG A 363 -8.86 -0.84 -1.89
CA ARG A 363 -7.88 0.21 -1.56
C ARG A 363 -6.56 0.03 -2.30
N GLY A 364 -6.63 -0.49 -3.52
CA GLY A 364 -5.46 -0.77 -4.37
C GLY A 364 -4.57 -1.89 -3.83
N ARG A 365 -5.06 -2.77 -2.93
CA ARG A 365 -4.31 -3.95 -2.47
C ARG A 365 -4.07 -4.95 -3.58
N GLU A 366 -5.05 -5.08 -4.47
CA GLU A 366 -5.10 -6.15 -5.47
C GLU A 366 -4.33 -5.84 -6.78
N GLY A 367 -3.72 -4.66 -6.91
CA GLY A 367 -2.80 -4.32 -8.02
C GLY A 367 -3.42 -4.28 -9.41
#